data_AF-A0AA39CQ05-F1
#
_entry.id   AF-A0AA39CQ05-F1
#
_cell.length_a   1.000
_cell.length_b   1.000
_cell.length_c   1.000
_cell.angle_alpha   90.00
_cell.angle_beta   90.00
_cell.angle_gamma   90.00
#
_symmetry.space_group_name_H-M   'P 1'
#
loop_
_entity.id
_entity.type
_entity.pdbx_description
1 polymer ?
#
loop_
_entity_poly.entity_id
_entity_poly.type
_entity_poly.pdbx_seq_one_letter_code
_entity_poly.pdbx_strand_id
1 'polypeptide(L)'
;MFQALGENGFYIHAVFNIVAIVIVYCFYPETSCRTLEEIDLLFASKTPFVWETEKKFQELKLQHSELVHGGPHLAKAVHSGIEEVETLPKENKM
;
A
#
# COMPACT_ATOMS: atom_id res chain seq x y z
N MET A 1 36.06 19.64 -10.35
CA MET A 1 35.51 18.27 -10.22
C MET A 1 34.49 17.91 -11.31
N PHE A 2 33.65 18.84 -11.81
CA PHE A 2 32.68 18.58 -12.89
C PHE A 2 33.20 18.75 -14.34
N GLN A 3 34.46 19.17 -14.54
CA GLN A 3 35.04 19.31 -15.89
C GLN A 3 35.20 17.97 -16.64
N ALA A 4 35.22 16.83 -15.93
CA ALA A 4 35.34 15.51 -16.53
C ALA A 4 34.01 14.94 -17.04
N LEU A 5 32.85 15.51 -16.66
CA LEU A 5 31.55 14.93 -17.00
C LEU A 5 31.12 15.21 -18.44
N GLY A 6 31.66 16.25 -19.09
CA GLY A 6 31.35 16.61 -20.49
C GLY A 6 29.86 16.67 -20.81
N GLU A 7 29.51 16.71 -22.10
CA GLU A 7 28.13 16.53 -22.58
C GLU A 7 27.62 15.09 -22.33
N ASN A 8 28.55 14.12 -22.31
CA ASN A 8 28.29 12.69 -22.20
C ASN A 8 27.62 12.27 -20.88
N GLY A 9 27.87 12.99 -19.78
CA GLY A 9 27.25 12.72 -18.48
C GLY A 9 25.72 12.85 -18.51
N PHE A 10 25.19 13.78 -19.32
CA PHE A 10 23.74 13.95 -19.48
C PHE A 10 23.08 12.78 -20.20
N TYR A 11 23.76 12.16 -21.15
CA TYR A 11 23.24 10.97 -21.83
C TYR A 11 23.14 9.77 -20.89
N ILE A 12 24.15 9.56 -20.03
CA ILE A 12 24.10 8.51 -19.01
C ILE A 12 22.94 8.78 -18.03
N HIS A 13 22.79 10.02 -17.56
CA HIS A 13 21.69 10.41 -16.70
C HIS A 13 20.32 10.20 -17.36
N ALA A 14 20.18 10.52 -18.65
CA ALA A 14 18.96 10.30 -19.41
C ALA A 14 18.61 8.81 -19.51
N VAL A 15 19.58 7.94 -19.78
CA VAL A 15 19.38 6.49 -19.82
C VAL A 15 18.90 5.96 -18.47
N PHE A 16 19.52 6.39 -17.36
CA PHE A 16 19.08 5.97 -16.03
C PHE A 16 17.65 6.44 -15.71
N ASN A 17 17.26 7.65 -16.11
CA ASN A 17 15.89 8.11 -15.93
C ASN A 17 14.90 7.29 -16.76
N ILE A 18 15.22 6.97 -18.01
CA ILE A 18 14.36 6.12 -18.85
C ILE A 18 14.19 4.73 -18.22
N VAL A 19 15.28 4.12 -17.74
CA VAL A 19 15.22 2.83 -17.04
C VAL A 19 14.37 2.94 -15.77
N ALA A 20 14.54 4.01 -14.98
CA ALA A 20 13.74 4.24 -13.79
C ALA A 20 12.24 4.36 -14.10
N ILE A 21 11.88 5.07 -15.19
CA ILE A 21 10.48 5.18 -15.65
C ILE A 21 9.91 3.80 -15.96
N VAL A 22 10.65 2.95 -16.69
CA VAL A 22 10.20 1.59 -17.03
C VAL A 22 10.01 0.74 -15.78
N ILE A 23 10.92 0.84 -14.81
CA ILE A 23 10.82 0.09 -13.55
C ILE A 23 9.58 0.53 -12.78
N VAL A 24 9.37 1.84 -12.61
CA VAL A 24 8.20 2.37 -11.89
C VAL A 24 6.91 1.98 -12.61
N TYR A 25 6.87 2.09 -13.93
CA TYR A 25 5.68 1.73 -14.72
C TYR A 25 5.30 0.25 -14.60
N CYS A 26 6.29 -0.65 -14.67
CA CYS A 26 6.04 -2.09 -14.69
C CYS A 26 5.87 -2.72 -13.30
N PHE A 27 6.56 -2.21 -12.27
CA PHE A 27 6.69 -2.87 -10.97
C PHE A 27 6.08 -2.11 -9.79
N TYR A 28 5.67 -0.85 -9.97
CA TYR A 28 5.18 -0.03 -8.86
C TYR A 28 3.66 0.14 -8.93
N PRO A 29 2.86 -0.69 -8.22
CA PRO A 29 1.41 -0.57 -8.23
C PRO A 29 0.93 0.64 -7.41
N GLU A 30 -0.25 1.16 -7.74
CA GLU A 30 -0.81 2.32 -7.04
C GLU A 30 -1.30 1.95 -5.63
N THR A 31 -0.66 2.51 -4.61
CA THR A 31 -0.98 2.27 -3.19
C THR A 31 -1.77 3.41 -2.54
N SER A 32 -2.05 4.49 -3.27
CA SER A 32 -2.75 5.67 -2.74
C SER A 32 -4.20 5.32 -2.37
N CYS A 33 -4.67 5.80 -1.23
CA CYS A 33 -6.07 5.67 -0.77
C CYS A 33 -6.59 4.22 -0.63
N ARG A 34 -5.71 3.23 -0.41
CA ARG A 34 -6.10 1.83 -0.15
C ARG A 34 -5.93 1.48 1.33
N THR A 35 -6.79 0.60 1.87
CA THR A 35 -6.63 0.08 3.24
C THR A 35 -5.46 -0.91 3.34
N LEU A 36 -4.97 -1.20 4.55
CA LEU A 36 -3.90 -2.18 4.74
C LEU A 36 -4.30 -3.58 4.24
N GLU A 37 -5.56 -3.96 4.40
CA GLU A 37 -6.10 -5.24 3.90
C GLU A 37 -6.15 -5.26 2.37
N GLU A 38 -6.54 -4.15 1.73
CA GLU A 38 -6.49 -4.02 0.27
C GLU A 38 -5.06 -4.05 -0.27
N ILE A 39 -4.09 -3.51 0.48
CA ILE A 39 -2.67 -3.57 0.11
C ILE A 39 -2.15 -5.01 0.21
N ASP A 40 -2.55 -5.78 1.24
CA ASP A 40 -2.17 -7.20 1.34
C ASP A 40 -2.75 -8.01 0.17
N LEU A 41 -4.00 -7.76 -0.20
CA LEU A 41 -4.63 -8.36 -1.39
C LEU A 41 -3.94 -7.96 -2.69
N LEU A 42 -3.44 -6.72 -2.78
CA LEU A 42 -2.67 -6.23 -3.93
C LEU A 42 -1.35 -7.02 -4.04
N PHE A 43 -0.66 -7.33 -2.95
CA PHE A 43 0.58 -8.10 -2.98
C PHE A 43 0.39 -9.63 -2.99
N ALA A 44 -0.85 -10.13 -2.87
CA ALA A 44 -1.15 -11.56 -2.97
C ALA A 44 -0.96 -12.15 -4.37
N SER A 45 -0.82 -11.31 -5.42
CA SER A 45 -0.62 -11.80 -6.78
C SER A 45 0.78 -12.40 -6.98
N LYS A 46 0.87 -13.53 -7.70
CA LYS A 46 2.15 -14.24 -7.95
C LYS A 46 3.09 -13.51 -8.91
N THR A 47 2.59 -12.49 -9.60
CA THR A 47 3.29 -11.79 -10.68
C THR A 47 3.69 -10.39 -10.23
N PRO A 48 4.93 -9.95 -10.50
CA PRO A 48 5.37 -8.62 -10.08
C PRO A 48 4.91 -7.49 -11.02
N PHE A 49 4.16 -7.79 -12.07
CA PHE A 49 3.71 -6.81 -13.05
C PHE A 49 2.40 -6.14 -12.62
N VAL A 50 2.41 -4.80 -12.58
CA VAL A 50 1.28 -3.96 -12.12
C VAL A 50 -0.05 -4.33 -12.78
N TRP A 51 -0.05 -4.62 -14.09
CA TRP A 51 -1.27 -4.93 -14.83
C TRP A 51 -1.91 -6.26 -14.42
N GLU A 52 -1.12 -7.29 -14.10
CA GLU A 52 -1.66 -8.56 -13.62
C GLU A 52 -2.11 -8.44 -12.16
N THR A 53 -1.35 -7.69 -11.36
CA THR A 53 -1.66 -7.38 -9.97
C THR A 53 -3.02 -6.69 -9.84
N GLU A 54 -3.31 -5.69 -10.67
CA GLU A 54 -4.59 -4.97 -10.63
C GLU A 54 -5.76 -5.86 -11.07
N LYS A 55 -5.60 -6.68 -12.13
CA LYS A 55 -6.65 -7.65 -12.52
C LYS A 55 -6.98 -8.61 -11.38
N LYS A 56 -5.95 -9.13 -10.71
CA LYS A 56 -6.12 -10.08 -9.62
C LYS A 56 -6.69 -9.43 -8.37
N PHE A 57 -6.32 -8.18 -8.10
CA PHE A 57 -6.92 -7.37 -7.04
C PHE A 57 -8.42 -7.19 -7.26
N GLN A 58 -8.87 -6.86 -8.48
CA GLN A 58 -10.30 -6.74 -8.80
C GLN A 58 -11.04 -8.08 -8.62
N GLU A 59 -10.43 -9.19 -9.05
CA GLU A 59 -10.98 -10.54 -8.84
C GLU A 59 -11.11 -10.86 -7.34
N LEU A 60 -10.06 -10.60 -6.55
CA LEU A 60 -10.05 -10.86 -5.11
C LEU A 60 -11.01 -9.95 -4.34
N LYS A 61 -11.17 -8.69 -4.76
CA LYS A 61 -12.12 -7.74 -4.17
C LYS A 61 -13.57 -8.20 -4.36
N LEU A 62 -13.88 -8.81 -5.50
CA LEU A 62 -15.19 -9.42 -5.76
C LEU A 62 -15.42 -10.69 -4.92
N GLN A 63 -14.39 -11.52 -4.76
CA GLN A 63 -14.48 -12.76 -3.98
C GLN A 63 -14.51 -12.51 -2.46
N HIS A 64 -13.85 -11.45 -1.99
CA HIS A 64 -13.67 -11.12 -0.58
C HIS A 64 -14.20 -9.72 -0.22
N SER A 65 -15.42 -9.39 -0.65
CA SER A 65 -16.09 -8.13 -0.25
C SER A 65 -16.26 -7.98 1.27
N GLU A 66 -16.18 -9.09 2.02
CA GLU A 66 -16.30 -9.12 3.48
C GLU A 66 -14.99 -8.72 4.20
N LEU A 67 -13.83 -8.96 3.57
CA LEU A 67 -12.53 -8.57 4.13
C LEU A 67 -12.29 -7.07 3.99
N VAL A 68 -12.70 -6.46 2.86
CA VAL A 68 -12.45 -5.05 2.55
C VAL A 68 -13.15 -4.06 3.50
N HIS A 69 -14.15 -4.52 4.25
CA HIS A 69 -14.92 -3.68 5.17
C HIS A 69 -14.50 -3.78 6.64
N GLY A 70 -13.41 -4.48 6.97
CA GLY A 70 -13.07 -4.77 8.35
C GLY A 70 -14.15 -5.67 8.94
N GLY A 71 -13.92 -6.98 8.87
CA GLY A 71 -14.92 -7.98 9.28
C GLY A 71 -15.55 -7.65 10.64
N PRO A 72 -16.81 -8.06 10.88
CA PRO A 72 -17.61 -7.69 12.06
C PRO A 72 -16.92 -7.95 13.42
N HIS A 73 -15.88 -8.77 13.43
CA HIS A 73 -15.03 -9.06 14.59
C HIS A 73 -14.20 -7.87 15.08
N LEU A 74 -13.69 -7.00 14.18
CA LEU A 74 -12.88 -5.84 14.58
C LEU A 74 -13.75 -4.70 15.14
N ALA A 75 -14.92 -4.48 14.52
CA ALA A 75 -15.92 -3.54 15.03
C ALA A 75 -16.40 -3.92 16.44
N LYS A 76 -16.60 -5.22 16.70
CA LYS A 76 -17.01 -5.71 18.02
C LYS A 76 -15.92 -5.56 19.08
N ALA A 77 -14.65 -5.78 18.72
CA ALA A 77 -13.51 -5.59 19.62
C ALA A 77 -13.26 -4.12 19.98
N VAL A 78 -13.45 -3.20 19.02
CA VAL A 78 -13.38 -1.75 19.26
C VAL A 78 -14.52 -1.29 20.15
N HIS A 79 -15.75 -1.78 19.94
CA HIS A 79 -16.88 -1.42 20.80
C HIS A 79 -16.69 -1.92 22.23
N SER A 80 -16.23 -3.16 22.41
CA SER A 80 -15.96 -3.71 23.75
C SER A 80 -14.80 -2.99 24.46
N GLY A 81 -13.76 -2.58 23.73
CA GLY A 81 -12.65 -1.82 24.30
C GLY A 81 -13.02 -0.39 24.70
N ILE A 82 -14.01 0.21 24.03
CA ILE A 82 -14.53 1.54 24.40
C ILE A 82 -15.39 1.45 25.67
N GLU A 83 -16.21 0.41 25.83
CA GLU A 83 -17.01 0.17 27.05
C GLU A 83 -16.13 -0.09 28.28
N GLU A 84 -15.01 -0.81 28.13
CA GLU A 84 -14.08 -1.10 29.21
C GLU A 84 -13.30 0.14 29.67
N VAL A 85 -13.00 1.07 28.76
CA VAL A 85 -12.33 2.35 29.09
C VAL A 85 -13.31 3.36 29.71
N GLU A 86 -14.59 3.34 29.34
CA GLU A 86 -15.62 4.25 29.88
C GLU A 86 -16.08 3.86 31.30
N THR A 87 -15.93 2.58 31.68
CA THR A 87 -16.28 2.08 33.03
C THR A 87 -15.16 2.20 34.05
N LEU A 88 -13.95 2.61 33.65
CA LEU A 88 -12.88 2.91 34.61
C LEU A 88 -13.18 4.24 35.34
N PRO A 89 -13.35 4.23 36.67
CA PRO A 89 -13.66 5.45 37.43
C PRO A 89 -12.53 6.47 37.26
N LYS A 90 -12.92 7.71 36.95
CA LYS A 90 -12.04 8.89 36.79
C LYS A 90 -11.43 9.36 38.12
N GLU A 91 -10.93 8.42 38.92
CA GLU A 91 -10.40 8.64 40.27
C GLU A 91 -8.93 8.24 40.33
N ASN A 92 -8.09 8.84 39.49
CA ASN A 92 -6.72 9.12 39.91
C ASN A 92 -6.10 10.24 39.07
N LYS A 93 -6.46 11.47 39.40
CA LYS A 93 -5.66 12.65 39.01
C LYS A 93 -5.51 13.55 40.23
N MET A 94 -4.64 13.14 41.14
CA MET A 94 -3.89 14.02 42.04
C MET A 94 -2.41 13.82 41.78
#